data_AF-A0A850SVL8-F1
#
_entry.id   AF-A0A850SVL8-F1
#
_cell.length_a   1.000
_cell.length_b   1.000
_cell.length_c   1.000
_cell.angle_alpha   90.00
_cell.angle_beta   90.00
_cell.angle_gamma   90.00
#
_symmetry.space_group_name_H-M   'P 1'
#
loop_
_entity.id
_entity.type
_entity.pdbx_description
1 polymer ?
#
loop_
_entity_poly.entity_id
_entity_poly.type
_entity_poly.pdbx_seq_one_letter_code
_entity_poly.pdbx_strand_id
1 'polypeptide(L)' 'RDVIAQIEQRSPVELIAIGIGHDVTRYYRRAVTIVDVEQLAGVMVDKLAELFDETGDEAVADRLMLRAQAARAR' A
#
# COMPACT_ATOMS: atom_id res chain seq x y z
N ARG A 1 18.15 2.86 -7.19
CA ARG A 1 17.03 3.45 -6.40
C ARG A 1 15.99 4.11 -7.30
N ASP A 2 16.39 4.64 -8.45
CA ASP A 2 15.51 5.42 -9.34
C ASP A 2 14.27 4.66 -9.81
N VAL A 3 14.38 3.36 -10.10
CA VAL A 3 13.23 2.54 -10.49
C VAL A 3 12.23 2.38 -9.34
N ILE A 4 12.70 2.12 -8.11
CA ILE A 4 11.82 2.00 -6.93
C ILE A 4 11.10 3.33 -6.68
N ALA A 5 11.84 4.45 -6.70
CA ALA A 5 11.26 5.77 -6.52
C ALA A 5 10.27 6.13 -7.65
N GLN A 6 10.52 5.69 -8.89
CA GLN A 6 9.60 5.86 -10.00
C GLN A 6 8.29 5.09 -9.77
N ILE A 7 8.38 3.83 -9.31
CA ILE A 7 7.21 3.01 -8.99
C ILE A 7 6.42 3.64 -7.84
N GLU A 8 7.09 3.97 -6.73
CA GLU A 8 6.43 4.50 -5.52
C GLU A 8 5.81 5.89 -5.68
N GLN A 9 6.21 6.69 -6.67
CA GLN A 9 5.79 8.10 -6.77
C GLN A 9 5.05 8.45 -8.06
N ARG A 10 5.20 7.64 -9.12
CA ARG A 10 4.73 8.00 -10.46
C ARG A 10 3.96 6.90 -11.17
N SER A 11 3.84 5.73 -10.54
CA SER A 11 3.15 4.58 -11.09
C SER A 11 1.84 4.35 -10.33
N PRO A 12 0.76 3.90 -10.99
CA PRO A 12 -0.43 3.40 -10.32
C PRO A 12 -0.22 2.00 -9.70
N VAL A 13 1.03 1.55 -9.59
CA VAL A 13 1.39 0.22 -9.11
C VAL A 13 1.73 0.33 -7.64
N GLU A 14 1.00 -0.43 -6.82
CA GLU A 14 1.33 -0.62 -5.42
C GLU A 14 2.52 -1.57 -5.26
N LEU A 15 3.50 -1.15 -4.47
CA LEU A 15 4.75 -1.89 -4.25
C LEU A 15 4.91 -2.21 -2.77
N ILE A 16 5.03 -3.50 -2.46
CA ILE A 16 5.32 -4.02 -1.12
C ILE A 16 6.51 -4.98 -1.22
N ALA A 17 7.49 -4.84 -0.34
CA ALA A 17 8.65 -5.74 -0.26
C ALA A 17 8.54 -6.70 0.94
N ILE A 18 8.81 -7.98 0.72
CA ILE A 18 8.89 -8.99 1.77
C ILE A 18 10.34 -9.51 1.84
N GLY A 19 11.06 -9.16 2.89
CA GLY A 19 12.40 -9.66 3.17
C GLY A 19 12.35 -10.90 4.06
N ILE A 20 12.99 -11.99 3.67
CA ILE A 20 13.10 -13.20 4.50
C ILE A 20 14.51 -13.24 5.12
N GLY A 21 14.57 -13.18 6.45
CA GLY A 21 15.83 -13.20 7.21
C GLY A 21 16.71 -11.96 7.05
N HIS A 22 16.23 -10.91 6.37
CA HIS A 22 16.98 -9.67 6.17
C HIS A 22 16.05 -8.45 6.05
N ASP A 23 16.52 -7.33 6.59
CA ASP A 23 15.80 -6.06 6.55
C ASP A 23 15.87 -5.41 5.16
N VAL A 24 14.71 -5.10 4.59
CA VAL A 24 14.56 -4.43 3.29
C VAL A 24 13.99 -3.01 3.40
N THR A 25 13.67 -2.53 4.60
CA THR A 25 13.08 -1.20 4.87
C THR A 25 13.99 -0.04 4.43
N ARG A 26 15.30 -0.29 4.29
CA ARG A 26 16.27 0.68 3.78
C ARG A 26 16.02 1.12 2.33
N TYR A 27 15.28 0.31 1.56
CA TYR A 27 15.10 0.53 0.12
C TYR A 27 13.64 0.66 -0.30
N TYR A 28 12.71 0.14 0.49
CA TYR A 28 11.28 0.10 0.16
C TYR A 28 10.47 0.79 1.25
N ARG A 29 9.58 1.70 0.86
CA ARG A 29 8.73 2.43 1.81
C ARG A 29 7.75 1.50 2.52
N ARG A 30 7.15 0.56 1.79
CA ARG A 30 6.24 -0.47 2.32
C ARG A 30 6.96 -1.80 2.33
N ALA A 31 7.32 -2.28 3.52
CA ALA A 31 8.12 -3.48 3.67
C ALA A 31 7.75 -4.28 4.92
N VAL A 32 7.87 -5.60 4.82
CA VAL A 32 7.78 -6.54 5.94
C VAL A 32 9.01 -7.42 5.93
N THR A 33 9.53 -7.71 7.12
CA THR A 33 10.58 -8.72 7.29
C THR A 33 10.01 -9.91 8.04
N ILE A 34 10.13 -11.10 7.46
CA ILE A 34 9.79 -12.38 8.11
C ILE A 34 11.07 -13.16 8.42
N VAL A 35 10.98 -14.05 9.40
CA VAL A 35 12.15 -14.83 9.85
C VAL A 35 12.35 -16.08 8.99
N ASP A 36 11.26 -16.74 8.59
CA ASP A 36 11.27 -17.96 7.78
C ASP A 36 10.34 -17.84 6.56
N VAL A 37 10.31 -18.88 5.72
CA VAL A 37 9.48 -18.92 4.51
C VAL A 37 8.07 -19.45 4.76
N GLU A 38 7.88 -20.25 5.79
CA GLU A 38 6.58 -20.77 6.23
C GLU A 38 5.59 -19.63 6.56
N GLN A 39 6.10 -18.48 7.02
CA GLN A 39 5.32 -17.27 7.28
C GLN A 39 4.89 -16.52 6.01
N LEU A 40 5.50 -16.80 4.85
CA LEU A 40 5.29 -16.05 3.61
C LEU A 40 3.84 -16.10 3.16
N ALA A 41 3.21 -17.28 3.20
CA ALA A 41 1.83 -17.45 2.73
C ALA A 41 0.84 -16.58 3.52
N GLY A 42 0.99 -16.54 4.86
CA GLY A 42 0.18 -15.68 5.72
C GLY A 42 0.39 -14.20 5.41
N VAL A 43 1.65 -13.76 5.40
CA VAL A 43 1.99 -12.36 5.12
C VAL A 43 1.52 -11.92 3.74
N MET A 44 1.59 -12.79 2.72
CA MET A 44 1.09 -12.47 1.39
C MET A 44 -0.43 -12.21 1.40
N VAL A 45 -1.21 -13.06 2.08
CA VAL A 45 -2.66 -12.89 2.19
C VAL A 45 -3.00 -11.62 2.96
N ASP A 46 -2.32 -11.37 4.07
CA ASP A 46 -2.53 -10.18 4.90
C ASP A 46 -2.24 -8.90 4.11
N LYS A 47 -1.12 -8.86 3.37
CA LYS A 47 -0.75 -7.69 2.56
C LYS A 47 -1.63 -7.50 1.34
N LEU A 48 -2.15 -8.58 0.76
CA LEU A 48 -3.18 -8.46 -0.27
C LEU A 48 -4.48 -7.88 0.31
N ALA A 49 -4.91 -8.33 1.49
CA ALA A 49 -6.10 -7.80 2.15
C ALA A 49 -5.97 -6.29 2.43
N GLU A 50 -4.83 -5.86 2.99
CA GLU A 50 -4.55 -4.44 3.25
C GLU A 50 -4.67 -3.56 2.00
N LEU A 51 -4.22 -4.02 0.83
CA LEU A 51 -4.34 -3.28 -0.43
C LEU A 51 -5.80 -3.02 -0.86
N PHE A 52 -6.69 -3.98 -0.59
CA PHE A 52 -8.10 -3.84 -0.94
C PHE A 52 -8.84 -2.90 0.03
N ASP A 53 -8.48 -2.92 1.31
CA ASP A 53 -9.07 -2.05 2.33
C ASP A 53 -8.64 -0.58 2.14
N GLU A 54 -7.36 -0.32 1.83
CA GLU A 54 -6.86 1.03 1.52
C GLU A 54 -7.65 1.69 0.37
N THR A 55 -7.94 0.93 -0.69
CA THR A 55 -8.69 1.43 -1.85
C THR A 55 -10.15 1.74 -1.51
N GLY A 56 -10.76 0.96 -0.63
CA GLY A 56 -12.15 1.13 -0.22
C GLY A 56 -12.37 2.43 0.56
N ASP A 57 -11.45 2.75 1.48
CA ASP A 57 -11.56 3.93 2.33
C ASP A 57 -11.30 5.24 1.57
N GLU A 58 -10.34 5.25 0.65
CA GLU A 58 -10.08 6.41 -0.22
C GLU A 58 -11.30 6.73 -1.10
N ALA A 59 -11.92 5.70 -1.70
CA ALA A 59 -13.10 5.89 -2.54
C ALA A 59 -14.31 6.42 -1.74
N VAL A 60 -14.45 6.05 -0.47
CA VAL A 60 -15.49 6.58 0.41
C VAL A 60 -15.19 8.02 0.78
N ALA A 61 -13.95 8.35 1.13
CA ALA A 61 -13.51 9.70 1.47
C ALA A 61 -13.74 10.68 0.32
N ASP A 62 -13.37 10.30 -0.91
CA ASP A 62 -13.58 11.11 -2.12
C ASP A 62 -15.06 11.41 -2.34
N ARG A 63 -15.92 10.40 -2.18
CA ARG A 63 -17.37 10.55 -2.38
C ARG A 63 -18.00 11.44 -1.31
N LEU A 64 -17.50 11.41 -0.08
CA LEU A 64 -17.91 12.30 1.00
C LEU A 64 -17.43 13.73 0.76
N MET A 65 -16.18 13.91 0.29
CA MET A 65 -15.64 15.22 -0.09
C MET A 65 -16.46 15.88 -1.20
N LEU A 66 -16.76 15.14 -2.28
CA LEU A 66 -17.59 15.61 -3.39
C LEU A 66 -18.96 16.10 -2.91
N ARG A 67 -19.59 15.36 -1.98
CA ARG A 67 -20.88 15.74 -1.39
C ARG A 67 -20.78 16.99 -0.53
N ALA A 68 -19.72 17.12 0.28
CA ALA A 68 -19.49 18.28 1.13
C ALA A 68 -19.22 19.55 0.31
N GLN A 69 -18.47 19.43 -0.80
CA GLN A 69 -18.20 20.54 -1.71
C GLN A 69 -19.47 21.00 -2.45
N ALA A 70 -20.29 20.07 -2.94
CA ALA A 70 -21.56 20.40 -3.58
C ALA A 70 -22.56 21.08 -2.63
N ALA A 71 -22.54 20.74 -1.34
CA ALA A 71 -23.37 21.38 -0.32
C ALA A 71 -22.92 22.81 0.03
N ARG A 72 -21.62 23.13 -0.10
CA ARG A 72 -21.05 24.46 0.14
C ARG A 72 -21.21 25.43 -1.03
N ALA A 73 -21.53 24.94 -2.23
CA ALA A 73 -21.72 25.75 -3.44
C ALA A 73 -23.18 26.26 -3.61
N ARG A 74 -24.04 26.04 -2.61
CA ARG A 74 -25.40 26.59 -2.48
C ARG A 74 -25.43 27.61 -1.36
#